data_AF-A0A929SHS2-F1
#
_entry.id   AF-A0A929SHS2-F1
#
_cell.length_a   1.000
_cell.length_b   1.000
_cell.length_c   1.000
_cell.angle_alpha   90.00
_cell.angle_beta   90.00
_cell.angle_gamma   90.00
#
_symmetry.space_group_name_H-M   'P 1'
#
loop_
_entity.id
_entity.type
_entity.pdbx_description
1 polymer ?
#
loop_
_entity_poly.entity_id
_entity_poly.type
_entity_poly.pdbx_seq_one_letter_code
_entity_poly.pdbx_strand_id
1 'polypeptide(L)'
;MRQARTNKQILVRIMLERGEVTASDVAHISNSNQYFVELEKLGISDSRPHKRANGTNCKMRFIKDRKKAQAYLNAYKVAEAIADYVDEVQDVKI
;
A
#
# COMPACT_ATOMS: atom_id res chain seq x y z
N MET A 1 -8.64 2.47 -12.14
CA MET A 1 -7.34 2.91 -11.58
C MET A 1 -7.40 3.39 -10.12
N ARG A 2 -8.55 3.87 -9.60
CA ARG A 2 -8.69 4.31 -8.19
C ARG A 2 -8.47 3.18 -7.17
N GLN A 3 -9.10 2.02 -7.37
CA GLN A 3 -9.01 0.86 -6.45
C GLN A 3 -7.60 0.29 -6.25
N ALA A 4 -6.81 0.18 -7.32
CA ALA A 4 -5.42 -0.28 -7.24
C ALA A 4 -4.52 0.70 -6.46
N ARG A 5 -4.81 2.01 -6.54
CA ARG A 5 -4.12 3.02 -5.73
C ARG A 5 -4.47 2.88 -4.24
N THR A 6 -5.74 2.63 -3.90
CA THR A 6 -6.17 2.42 -2.51
C THR A 6 -5.61 1.14 -1.91
N ASN A 7 -5.53 0.05 -2.67
CA ASN A 7 -5.00 -1.22 -2.16
C ASN A 7 -3.53 -1.12 -1.73
N LYS A 8 -2.69 -0.37 -2.47
CA LYS A 8 -1.30 -0.12 -2.06
C LYS A 8 -1.20 0.64 -0.74
N GLN A 9 -2.07 1.61 -0.52
CA GLN A 9 -2.11 2.37 0.74
C GLN A 9 -2.54 1.49 1.91
N ILE A 10 -3.56 0.65 1.70
CA ILE A 10 -4.03 -0.32 2.70
C ILE A 10 -2.87 -1.24 3.10
N LEU A 11 -2.12 -1.78 2.13
CA LEU A 11 -0.96 -2.64 2.40
C LEU A 11 0.13 -1.91 3.20
N VAL A 12 0.42 -0.65 2.86
CA VAL A 12 1.40 0.16 3.61
C VAL A 12 0.93 0.39 5.05
N ARG A 13 -0.34 0.72 5.28
CA ARG A 13 -0.90 0.88 6.64
C ARG A 13 -0.82 -0.41 7.44
N ILE A 14 -1.24 -1.53 6.84
CA ILE A 14 -1.17 -2.85 7.48
C ILE A 14 0.27 -3.17 7.90
N MET A 15 1.27 -2.94 7.04
CA MET A 15 2.67 -3.20 7.40
C MET A 15 3.23 -2.21 8.44
N LEU A 16 2.75 -0.96 8.47
CA LEU A 16 3.15 0.01 9.49
C LEU A 16 2.58 -0.32 10.88
N GLU A 17 1.38 -0.89 10.92
CA GLU A 17 0.64 -1.27 12.14
C GLU A 17 1.03 -2.65 12.67
N ARG A 18 1.09 -3.66 11.80
CA ARG A 18 1.29 -5.06 12.17
C ARG A 18 2.73 -5.52 12.03
N GLY A 19 3.59 -4.72 11.40
CA GLY A 19 4.95 -5.13 11.04
C GLY A 19 4.96 -5.99 9.78
N GLU A 20 5.70 -7.09 9.82
CA GLU A 20 5.86 -7.93 8.63
C GLU A 20 4.60 -8.77 8.34
N VAL A 21 4.28 -8.93 7.05
CA VAL A 21 3.12 -9.71 6.60
C VAL A 21 3.45 -10.58 5.40
N THR A 22 2.70 -11.67 5.23
CA THR A 22 2.66 -12.46 4.00
C THR A 22 1.46 -12.07 3.13
N ALA A 23 1.48 -12.49 1.87
CA ALA A 23 0.33 -12.30 0.97
C ALA A 23 -0.95 -12.99 1.48
N SER A 24 -0.85 -14.06 2.28
CA SER A 24 -2.03 -14.71 2.84
C SER A 24 -2.66 -13.91 3.98
N ASP A 25 -1.88 -13.13 4.74
CA ASP A 25 -2.41 -12.28 5.81
C ASP A 25 -3.30 -11.15 5.26
N VAL A 26 -3.13 -10.86 3.97
CA VAL A 26 -3.89 -9.86 3.21
C VAL A 26 -4.65 -10.48 2.03
N ALA A 27 -5.08 -11.74 2.15
CA ALA A 27 -5.74 -12.47 1.06
C ALA A 27 -7.05 -11.82 0.56
N HIS A 28 -7.67 -10.96 1.38
CA HIS A 28 -8.84 -10.15 0.99
C HIS A 28 -8.51 -9.05 -0.03
N ILE A 29 -7.22 -8.74 -0.24
CA ILE A 29 -6.75 -7.77 -1.23
C ILE A 29 -6.34 -8.54 -2.47
N SER A 30 -7.23 -8.55 -3.47
CA SER A 30 -6.92 -9.11 -4.79
C SER A 30 -5.66 -8.47 -5.38
N ASN A 31 -4.83 -9.26 -6.06
CA ASN A 31 -3.56 -8.84 -6.66
C ASN A 31 -2.54 -8.22 -5.67
N SER A 32 -2.63 -8.52 -4.38
CA SER A 32 -1.68 -8.03 -3.36
C SER A 32 -0.20 -8.26 -3.72
N ASN A 33 0.13 -9.41 -4.34
CA ASN A 33 1.47 -9.71 -4.81
C ASN A 33 2.02 -8.69 -5.82
N GLN A 34 1.20 -8.21 -6.75
CA GLN A 34 1.62 -7.18 -7.70
C GLN A 34 1.87 -5.85 -6.97
N TYR A 35 0.98 -5.49 -6.05
CA TYR A 35 1.11 -4.25 -5.28
C TYR A 35 2.36 -4.24 -4.39
N PHE A 36 2.74 -5.37 -3.79
CA PHE A 36 4.01 -5.46 -3.07
C PHE A 36 5.21 -5.19 -3.98
N VAL A 37 5.23 -5.73 -5.21
CA VAL A 37 6.30 -5.47 -6.18
C VAL A 37 6.35 -3.99 -6.58
N GLU A 38 5.20 -3.35 -6.75
CA GLU A 38 5.16 -1.91 -7.04
C GLU A 38 5.69 -1.07 -5.86
N LEU A 39 5.34 -1.43 -4.62
CA LEU A 39 5.85 -0.76 -3.41
C LEU A 39 7.37 -0.99 -3.22
N GLU A 40 7.89 -2.15 -3.62
CA GLU A 40 9.33 -2.45 -3.67
C GLU A 40 10.04 -1.55 -4.69
N LYS A 41 9.48 -1.37 -5.89
CA LYS A 41 10.02 -0.46 -6.91
C LYS A 41 10.07 1.00 -6.44
N LEU A 42 9.11 1.40 -5.60
CA LEU A 42 9.09 2.73 -4.97
C LEU A 42 10.07 2.85 -3.79
N GLY A 43 10.73 1.75 -3.40
CA GLY A 43 11.64 1.71 -2.25
C GLY A 43 10.93 1.86 -0.90
N ILE A 44 9.63 1.61 -0.85
CA ILE A 44 8.81 1.73 0.38
C ILE A 44 8.89 0.42 1.18
N SER A 45 8.70 -0.71 0.50
CA SER A 45 8.75 -2.05 1.11
C SER A 45 9.92 -2.86 0.57
N ASP A 46 10.22 -3.96 1.25
CA ASP A 46 11.08 -5.03 0.76
C ASP A 46 10.48 -6.40 1.10
N SER A 47 11.12 -7.46 0.61
CA SER A 47 10.73 -8.82 0.96
C SER A 47 11.90 -9.75 1.24
N ARG A 48 11.62 -10.76 2.07
CA ARG A 48 12.55 -11.84 2.39
C ARG A 48 11.87 -13.21 2.26
N PRO A 49 12.61 -14.26 1.88
CA PRO A 49 12.09 -15.63 1.94
C PRO A 49 11.70 -16.01 3.36
N HIS A 50 10.63 -16.78 3.50
CA HIS A 50 10.16 -17.34 4.76
C HIS A 50 9.56 -18.72 4.54
N LYS A 51 9.79 -19.63 5.48
CA LYS A 51 9.24 -20.98 5.46
C LYS A 51 8.18 -21.09 6.54
N ARG A 52 6.95 -21.40 6.15
CA ARG A 52 5.83 -21.59 7.08
C ARG A 52 5.99 -22.88 7.90
N ALA A 53 5.23 -22.98 8.98
CA ALA A 53 5.20 -24.17 9.84
C ALA A 53 4.84 -25.46 9.07
N ASN A 54 3.99 -25.35 8.03
CA ASN A 54 3.62 -26.46 7.16
C ASN A 54 4.67 -26.79 6.06
N GLY A 55 5.84 -26.15 6.10
CA GLY A 55 6.93 -26.36 5.15
C GLY A 55 6.82 -25.58 3.83
N THR A 56 5.72 -24.87 3.58
CA THR A 56 5.55 -24.07 2.36
C THR A 56 6.43 -22.81 2.38
N ASN A 57 7.10 -22.54 1.27
CA ASN A 57 7.86 -21.31 1.08
C ASN A 57 6.93 -20.14 0.72
N CYS A 58 7.10 -19.01 1.38
CA CYS A 58 6.43 -17.75 1.07
C CYS A 58 7.39 -16.56 1.21
N LYS A 59 6.89 -15.36 0.92
CA LYS A 59 7.63 -14.11 1.16
C LYS A 59 7.01 -13.36 2.34
N MET A 60 7.87 -12.94 3.27
CA MET A 60 7.53 -11.90 4.24
C MET A 60 7.80 -10.55 3.61
N ARG A 61 6.85 -9.64 3.76
CA ARG A 61 6.86 -8.27 3.24
C ARG A 61 6.91 -7.31 4.42
N PHE A 62 7.73 -6.28 4.32
CA PHE A 62 7.93 -5.34 5.41
C PHE A 62 8.24 -3.93 4.89
N ILE A 63 8.03 -2.92 5.74
CA ILE A 63 8.41 -1.54 5.43
C ILE A 63 9.93 -1.42 5.51
N LYS A 64 10.55 -1.06 4.37
CA LYS A 64 11.98 -0.80 4.26
C LYS A 64 12.34 0.61 4.74
N ASP A 65 11.53 1.58 4.33
CA ASP A 65 11.73 2.99 4.66
C ASP A 65 10.43 3.58 5.23
N ARG A 66 10.41 3.74 6.56
CA ARG A 66 9.24 4.25 7.28
C ARG A 66 8.94 5.71 6.93
N LYS A 67 9.96 6.53 6.64
CA LYS A 67 9.75 7.93 6.25
C LYS A 67 9.10 8.01 4.88
N LYS A 68 9.58 7.21 3.92
CA LYS A 68 8.93 7.11 2.60
C LYS A 68 7.53 6.53 2.67
N ALA A 69 7.30 5.53 3.51
CA ALA A 69 5.96 4.97 3.72
C ALA A 69 4.98 6.04 4.23
N GLN A 70 5.40 6.84 5.22
CA GLN A 70 4.56 7.91 5.75
C GLN A 70 4.35 9.05 4.74
N ALA A 71 5.39 9.44 4.01
CA ALA A 71 5.30 10.43 2.95
C ALA A 71 4.36 9.98 1.82
N TYR A 72 4.43 8.70 1.44
CA TYR A 72 3.52 8.07 0.48
C TYR A 72 2.08 8.25 0.95
N LEU A 73 1.75 7.87 2.19
CA LEU A 73 0.39 8.03 2.74
C LEU A 73 -0.06 9.51 2.83
N ASN A 74 0.83 10.43 3.19
CA ASN A 74 0.50 11.84 3.33
C ASN A 74 0.27 12.54 1.99
N ALA A 75 1.07 12.21 0.97
CA ALA A 75 0.88 12.74 -0.38
C ALA A 75 -0.52 12.41 -0.93
N TYR A 76 -1.10 11.28 -0.51
CA TYR A 76 -2.47 10.94 -0.89
C TYR A 76 -3.54 11.74 -0.18
N LYS A 77 -3.39 12.05 1.12
CA LYS A 77 -4.33 12.93 1.82
C LYS A 77 -4.43 14.29 1.14
N VAL A 78 -3.29 14.81 0.68
CA VAL A 78 -3.23 16.08 -0.06
C VAL A 78 -3.89 15.93 -1.43
N ALA A 79 -3.63 14.85 -2.15
CA ALA A 79 -4.24 14.62 -3.46
C ALA A 79 -5.77 14.41 -3.41
N GLU A 80 -6.29 13.73 -2.38
CA GLU A 80 -7.73 13.60 -2.14
C GLU A 80 -8.36 14.96 -1.83
N ALA A 81 -7.78 15.73 -0.90
CA ALA A 81 -8.28 17.06 -0.57
C ALA A 81 -8.28 18.02 -1.78
N ILE A 82 -7.27 17.92 -2.67
CA ILE A 82 -7.24 18.72 -3.91
C ILE A 82 -8.32 18.26 -4.88
N ALA A 83 -8.54 16.96 -5.04
CA ALA A 83 -9.59 16.45 -5.93
C ALA A 83 -10.97 16.90 -5.47
N ASP A 84 -11.26 16.77 -4.17
CA ASP A 84 -12.53 17.17 -3.58
C ASP A 84 -12.77 18.69 -3.75
N TYR A 85 -11.73 19.51 -3.52
CA TYR A 85 -11.81 20.95 -3.76
C TYR A 85 -12.04 21.33 -5.24
N VAL A 86 -11.41 20.62 -6.18
CA VAL A 86 -11.59 20.89 -7.62
C VAL A 86 -13.01 20.52 -8.07
N ASP A 87 -13.56 19.42 -7.59
CA ASP A 87 -14.94 19.00 -7.88
C ASP A 87 -15.94 20.05 -7.31
N GLU A 88 -15.76 20.51 -6.06
CA GLU A 88 -16.58 21.57 -5.47
C GLU A 88 -16.56 22.88 -6.28
N VAL A 89 -15.40 23.29 -6.80
CA VAL A 89 -15.27 24.53 -7.58
C VAL A 89 -15.82 24.37 -9.01
N GLN A 90 -15.83 23.16 -9.57
CA GLN A 90 -16.40 22.89 -10.89
C GLN A 90 -17.94 22.87 -10.89
N ASP A 91 -18.58 22.42 -9.80
CA ASP A 91 -20.04 22.46 -9.64
C ASP A 91 -20.60 23.88 -9.43
N VAL A 92 -19.75 24.88 -9.18
CA VAL A 92 -20.16 26.29 -8.99
C VAL A 92 -20.18 27.09 -10.31
N LYS A 93 -19.75 26.52 -11.43
CA LYS A 93 -19.84 27.18 -12.74
C LYS A 93 -21.15 26.86 -13.45
N ILE A 94 -22.17 27.68 -13.15
CA ILE A 94 -23.35 27.95 -14.01
C ILE A 94 -22.89 28.61 -15.32
#